data_AF-A0A8H4UX11-F1
#
_entry.id   AF-A0A8H4UX11-F1
#
_cell.length_a   1.000
_cell.length_b   1.000
_cell.length_c   1.000
_cell.angle_alpha   90.00
_cell.angle_beta   90.00
_cell.angle_gamma   90.00
#
_symmetry.space_group_name_H-M   'P 1'
#
loop_
_entity.id
_entity.type
_entity.pdbx_description
1 polymer ?
#
loop_
_entity_poly.entity_id
_entity_poly.type
_entity_poly.pdbx_seq_one_letter_code
_entity_poly.pdbx_strand_id
1 'polypeptide(L)'
;MVAPATTTANAQANNPRQRPTASYPSYGHNVPLSARRSAPLDLSTVERRGQPSATREPTNRVRAHGLPEAPTFRPTEEEFRDPNEYIRKIAPEGSKYGICRIIPPENWNPPFAVDTE
;
A
#
# COMPACT_ATOMS: atom_id res chain seq x y z
N MET A 1 -63.10 -7.96 -12.21
CA MET A 1 -61.94 -7.07 -12.25
C MET A 1 -61.26 -7.14 -10.91
N VAL A 2 -60.00 -7.59 -10.84
CA VAL A 2 -58.93 -7.20 -9.90
C VAL A 2 -57.77 -8.17 -10.18
N ALA A 3 -56.65 -7.63 -10.67
CA ALA A 3 -55.42 -8.34 -10.95
C ALA A 3 -54.57 -8.50 -9.67
N PRO A 4 -53.81 -9.58 -9.50
CA PRO A 4 -52.75 -9.61 -8.49
C PRO A 4 -51.49 -8.92 -9.04
N ALA A 5 -50.97 -7.96 -8.26
CA ALA A 5 -49.74 -7.24 -8.56
C ALA A 5 -48.51 -8.16 -8.38
N THR A 6 -47.72 -8.31 -9.44
CA THR A 6 -46.38 -8.89 -9.42
C THR A 6 -45.39 -7.83 -8.94
N THR A 7 -44.78 -8.04 -7.79
CA THR A 7 -43.61 -7.24 -7.35
C THR A 7 -42.34 -7.92 -7.84
N THR A 8 -41.65 -7.26 -8.77
CA THR A 8 -40.31 -7.64 -9.25
C THR A 8 -39.27 -7.34 -8.17
N ALA A 9 -38.68 -8.37 -7.57
CA ALA A 9 -37.51 -8.22 -6.70
C ALA A 9 -36.24 -8.14 -7.57
N ASN A 10 -35.64 -6.95 -7.61
CA ASN A 10 -34.39 -6.68 -8.30
C ASN A 10 -33.22 -7.14 -7.40
N ALA A 11 -32.67 -8.33 -7.65
CA ALA A 11 -31.53 -8.85 -6.91
C ALA A 11 -30.23 -8.19 -7.42
N GLN A 12 -29.68 -7.31 -6.60
CA GLN A 12 -28.40 -6.63 -6.80
C GLN A 12 -27.26 -7.66 -6.92
N ALA A 13 -26.42 -7.46 -7.94
CA ALA A 13 -25.19 -8.21 -8.16
C ALA A 13 -24.28 -8.08 -6.93
N ASN A 14 -24.23 -9.15 -6.15
CA ASN A 14 -23.40 -9.26 -4.97
C ASN A 14 -21.97 -9.54 -5.45
N ASN A 15 -21.13 -8.52 -5.56
CA ASN A 15 -19.72 -8.69 -5.86
C ASN A 15 -19.00 -8.99 -4.53
N PRO A 16 -18.58 -10.25 -4.24
CA PRO A 16 -17.88 -10.51 -3.02
C PRO A 16 -16.48 -9.91 -3.17
N ARG A 17 -16.19 -8.87 -2.39
CA ARG A 17 -14.81 -8.57 -1.98
C ARG A 17 -14.30 -9.80 -1.25
N GLN A 18 -13.73 -10.76 -2.00
CA GLN A 18 -13.07 -11.94 -1.46
C GLN A 18 -11.89 -11.43 -0.63
N ARG A 19 -12.09 -11.40 0.68
CA ARG A 19 -11.00 -11.29 1.65
C ARG A 19 -10.14 -12.54 1.42
N PRO A 20 -8.83 -12.42 1.14
CA PRO A 20 -8.03 -13.59 0.84
C PRO A 20 -8.10 -14.52 2.05
N THR A 21 -8.60 -15.73 1.83
CA THR A 21 -8.64 -16.78 2.84
C THR A 21 -7.19 -17.18 3.07
N ALA A 22 -6.52 -16.57 4.05
CA ALA A 22 -5.21 -17.02 4.47
C ALA A 22 -5.33 -18.48 4.93
N SER A 23 -4.96 -19.43 4.07
CA SER A 23 -4.93 -20.85 4.34
C SER A 23 -3.73 -21.16 5.23
N TYR A 24 -3.82 -20.75 6.50
CA TYR A 24 -2.83 -21.16 7.49
C TYR A 24 -2.83 -22.69 7.59
N PRO A 25 -1.66 -23.35 7.54
CA PRO A 25 -1.59 -24.79 7.73
C PRO A 25 -2.14 -25.13 9.12
N SER A 26 -3.25 -25.85 9.17
CA SER A 26 -3.84 -26.31 10.43
C SER A 26 -3.02 -27.48 10.95
N TYR A 27 -2.12 -27.19 11.88
CA TYR A 27 -1.33 -28.21 12.55
C TYR A 27 -2.15 -28.85 13.68
N GLY A 28 -2.18 -30.19 13.71
CA GLY A 28 -2.76 -30.93 14.82
C GLY A 28 -2.13 -30.55 16.16
N HIS A 29 -2.90 -30.72 17.26
CA HIS A 29 -2.49 -30.33 18.62
C HIS A 29 -1.19 -31.00 19.10
N ASN A 30 -0.77 -32.09 18.44
CA ASN A 30 0.43 -32.86 18.77
C ASN A 30 1.72 -32.37 18.08
N VAL A 31 1.66 -31.32 17.24
CA VAL A 31 2.85 -30.78 16.57
C VAL A 31 3.46 -29.66 17.41
N PRO A 32 4.72 -29.81 17.89
CA PRO A 32 5.41 -28.77 18.66
C PRO A 32 5.49 -27.44 17.89
N LEU A 33 5.38 -26.31 18.59
CA LEU A 33 5.41 -24.98 17.97
C LEU A 33 6.70 -24.74 17.14
N SER A 34 7.83 -25.28 17.57
CA SER A 34 9.12 -25.19 16.88
C SER A 34 9.17 -25.93 15.53
N ALA A 35 8.33 -26.94 15.34
CA ALA A 35 8.25 -27.74 14.13
C ALA A 35 7.26 -27.17 13.09
N ARG A 36 6.44 -26.18 13.48
CA ARG A 36 5.50 -25.53 12.56
C ARG A 36 6.24 -24.58 11.63
N ARG A 37 5.77 -24.47 10.38
CA ARG A 37 6.24 -23.51 9.39
C ARG A 37 5.04 -22.67 8.94
N SER A 38 5.24 -21.39 8.70
CA SER A 38 4.22 -20.58 8.03
C SER A 38 4.08 -21.04 6.59
N ALA A 39 2.89 -20.90 6.02
CA ALA A 39 2.75 -20.98 4.57
C ALA A 39 3.62 -19.89 3.91
N PRO A 40 4.21 -20.17 2.73
CA PRO A 40 4.90 -19.15 1.94
C PRO A 40 3.99 -17.95 1.67
N LEU A 41 4.57 -16.76 1.61
CA LEU A 41 3.83 -15.55 1.31
C LEU A 41 3.52 -15.50 -0.20
N ASP A 42 2.24 -15.49 -0.58
CA ASP A 42 1.86 -15.29 -1.97
C ASP A 42 2.03 -13.82 -2.39
N LEU A 43 3.15 -13.53 -3.06
CA LEU A 43 3.50 -12.19 -3.54
C LEU A 43 2.56 -11.61 -4.60
N SER A 44 1.67 -12.41 -5.19
CA SER A 44 0.65 -11.94 -6.13
C SER A 44 -0.55 -11.27 -5.44
N THR A 45 -0.80 -11.65 -4.19
CA THR A 45 -1.92 -11.13 -3.37
C THR A 45 -1.58 -9.82 -2.65
N VAL A 46 -0.31 -9.46 -2.59
CA VAL A 46 0.15 -8.20 -2.01
C VAL A 46 -0.37 -7.06 -2.89
N GLU A 47 -1.27 -6.22 -2.34
CA GLU A 47 -1.70 -4.99 -3.02
C GLU A 47 -0.47 -4.10 -3.28
N ARG A 48 0.12 -4.22 -4.47
CA ARG A 48 1.03 -3.22 -5.05
C ARG A 48 0.16 -2.08 -5.56
N ARG A 49 -0.46 -1.32 -4.66
CA ARG A 49 -1.36 -0.22 -5.04
C ARG A 49 -0.64 0.66 -6.07
N GLY A 50 -1.26 0.79 -7.25
CA GLY A 50 -0.62 1.04 -8.55
C GLY A 50 0.51 2.06 -8.52
N GLN A 51 1.67 1.71 -9.08
CA GLN A 51 2.94 2.46 -9.10
C GLN A 51 3.58 2.65 -7.71
N PRO A 52 4.84 2.20 -7.47
CA PRO A 52 5.55 2.52 -6.22
C PRO A 52 5.75 4.04 -6.02
N SER A 53 5.67 4.82 -7.09
CA SER A 53 5.70 6.28 -7.06
C SER A 53 4.31 6.93 -6.83
N ALA A 54 3.21 6.16 -6.85
CA ALA A 54 1.89 6.78 -6.75
C ALA A 54 1.75 7.61 -5.48
N THR A 55 1.39 8.86 -5.72
CA THR A 55 1.05 9.81 -4.67
C THR A 55 -0.09 9.21 -3.87
N ARG A 56 0.16 8.83 -2.62
CA ARG A 56 -0.92 8.58 -1.66
C ARG A 56 -1.77 9.85 -1.65
N GLU A 57 -3.02 9.72 -2.10
CA GLU A 57 -4.01 10.81 -2.02
C GLU A 57 -3.96 11.40 -0.61
N PRO A 58 -3.86 12.73 -0.47
CA PRO A 58 -3.85 13.36 0.83
C PRO A 58 -5.21 13.13 1.46
N THR A 59 -5.33 12.05 2.22
CA THR A 59 -6.44 11.88 3.14
C THR A 59 -6.22 12.98 4.17
N ASN A 60 -6.99 14.07 4.08
CA ASN A 60 -7.00 15.19 5.02
C ASN A 60 -7.49 14.70 6.39
N ARG A 61 -6.68 13.83 7.01
CA ARG A 61 -6.89 13.26 8.32
C ARG A 61 -6.08 14.13 9.25
N VAL A 62 -6.78 14.95 10.03
CA VAL A 62 -6.19 15.69 11.13
C VAL A 62 -5.44 14.69 12.00
N ARG A 63 -4.11 14.84 12.09
CA ARG A 63 -3.30 13.97 12.94
C ARG A 63 -3.67 14.25 14.39
N ALA A 64 -3.62 13.20 15.23
CA ALA A 64 -3.68 13.39 16.67
C ALA A 64 -2.63 14.44 17.07
N HIS A 65 -3.03 15.42 17.87
CA HIS A 65 -2.18 16.54 18.32
C HIS A 65 -1.86 17.63 17.27
N GLY A 66 -2.50 17.63 16.10
CA GLY A 66 -2.37 18.73 15.13
C GLY A 66 -0.97 18.86 14.49
N LEU A 67 -0.18 17.78 14.52
CA LEU A 67 1.16 17.76 13.94
C LEU A 67 1.12 17.97 12.42
N PRO A 68 1.93 18.90 11.87
CA PRO A 68 1.99 19.14 10.44
C PRO A 68 2.57 17.95 9.67
N GLU A 69 2.23 17.85 8.39
CA GLU A 69 2.84 16.87 7.51
C GLU A 69 4.28 17.26 7.16
N ALA A 70 5.13 16.25 6.97
CA ALA A 70 6.48 16.49 6.48
C ALA A 70 6.43 16.98 5.02
N PRO A 71 7.33 17.88 4.62
CA PRO A 71 7.40 18.35 3.24
C PRO A 71 7.63 17.17 2.30
N THR A 72 6.95 17.20 1.14
CA THR A 72 7.04 16.17 0.11
C THR A 72 7.66 16.76 -1.15
N PHE A 73 8.78 16.19 -1.59
CA PHE A 73 9.55 16.62 -2.75
C PHE A 73 9.36 15.64 -3.92
N ARG A 74 9.34 16.18 -5.14
CA ARG A 74 9.18 15.44 -6.41
C ARG A 74 10.28 15.87 -7.38
N PRO A 75 11.46 15.25 -7.31
CA PRO A 75 12.56 15.56 -8.23
C PRO A 75 12.17 15.27 -9.68
N THR A 76 12.75 16.02 -10.61
CA THR A 76 12.79 15.61 -12.02
C THR A 76 13.73 14.43 -12.21
N GLU A 77 13.72 13.82 -13.40
CA GLU A 77 14.62 12.71 -13.70
C GLU A 77 16.10 13.12 -13.66
N GLU A 78 16.43 14.36 -14.07
CA GLU A 78 17.81 14.86 -13.97
C GLU A 78 18.24 15.04 -12.51
N GLU A 79 17.36 15.61 -11.68
CA GLU A 79 17.63 15.82 -10.25
C GLU A 79 17.72 14.50 -9.47
N PHE A 80 16.94 13.50 -9.87
CA PHE A 80 16.93 12.19 -9.24
C PHE A 80 18.18 11.36 -9.59
N ARG A 81 18.88 11.71 -10.68
CA ARG A 81 20.11 11.04 -11.10
C ARG A 81 21.23 11.17 -10.07
N ASP A 82 21.35 12.35 -9.46
CA ASP A 82 22.38 12.68 -8.48
C ASP A 82 21.76 12.96 -7.10
N PRO A 83 21.41 11.89 -6.33
CA PRO A 83 20.62 12.02 -5.11
C PRO A 83 21.33 12.85 -4.03
N ASN A 84 22.66 12.80 -3.94
CA ASN A 84 23.41 13.60 -2.97
C ASN A 84 23.31 15.10 -3.25
N GLU A 85 23.29 15.50 -4.52
CA GLU A 85 23.12 16.90 -4.91
C GLU A 85 21.69 17.37 -4.62
N TYR A 86 20.70 16.55 -4.96
CA TYR A 86 19.31 16.83 -4.66
C TYR A 86 19.06 16.97 -3.15
N ILE A 87 19.62 16.07 -2.33
CA ILE A 87 19.53 16.15 -0.85
C ILE A 87 20.13 17.46 -0.34
N ARG A 88 21.29 17.90 -0.86
CA ARG A 88 21.89 19.19 -0.47
C ARG A 88 20.99 20.37 -0.85
N LYS A 89 20.32 20.31 -2.00
CA LYS A 89 19.36 21.32 -2.46
C LYS A 89 18.16 21.45 -1.51
N ILE A 90 17.59 20.32 -1.06
CA ILE A 90 16.41 20.31 -0.18
C ILE A 90 16.73 20.37 1.32
N ALA A 91 17.99 20.12 1.72
CA ALA A 91 18.44 20.15 3.11
C ALA A 91 18.02 21.39 3.93
N PRO A 92 18.15 22.64 3.44
CA PRO A 92 17.75 23.82 4.21
C PRO A 92 16.24 23.88 4.51
N GLU A 93 15.41 23.26 3.67
CA GLU A 93 13.98 23.15 3.92
C GLU A 93 13.66 21.95 4.82
N GLY A 94 14.23 20.77 4.51
CA GLY A 94 14.02 19.54 5.27
C GLY A 94 14.50 19.63 6.72
N SER A 95 15.60 20.36 6.98
CA SER A 95 16.15 20.54 8.32
C SER A 95 15.20 21.23 9.30
N LYS A 96 14.23 22.01 8.80
CA LYS A 96 13.21 22.68 9.65
C LYS A 96 12.22 21.70 10.27
N TYR A 97 11.99 20.57 9.59
CA TYR A 97 11.02 19.55 9.99
C TYR A 97 11.69 18.30 10.55
N GLY A 98 13.00 18.12 10.34
CA GLY A 98 13.78 16.94 10.74
C GLY A 98 13.60 15.74 9.81
N ILE A 99 12.44 15.60 9.16
CA ILE A 99 12.16 14.56 8.16
C ILE A 99 11.51 15.17 6.92
N CYS A 100 11.70 14.53 5.77
CA CYS A 100 11.00 14.85 4.53
C CYS A 100 10.67 13.58 3.75
N ARG A 101 9.70 13.67 2.85
CA ARG A 101 9.31 12.59 1.94
C ARG A 101 9.81 12.94 0.53
N ILE A 102 10.43 11.99 -0.15
CA ILE A 102 10.79 12.13 -1.57
C ILE A 102 9.97 11.10 -2.35
N ILE A 103 9.26 11.56 -3.37
CA ILE A 103 8.53 10.70 -4.31
C ILE A 103 9.38 10.60 -5.57
N PRO A 104 9.90 9.41 -5.94
CA PRO A 104 10.75 9.26 -7.11
C PRO A 104 9.97 9.53 -8.41
N PRO A 105 10.65 9.80 -9.54
CA PRO A 105 10.02 9.93 -10.85
C PRO A 105 9.17 8.70 -11.23
N GLU A 106 8.16 8.90 -12.07
CA GLU A 106 7.17 7.85 -12.40
C GLU A 106 7.76 6.66 -13.18
N ASN A 107 8.89 6.86 -13.84
CA ASN A 107 9.62 5.81 -14.55
C ASN A 107 10.56 4.98 -13.64
N TRP A 108 10.72 5.35 -12.37
CA TRP A 108 11.58 4.64 -11.44
C TRP A 108 10.81 3.55 -10.68
N ASN A 109 11.00 2.29 -11.08
CA ASN A 109 10.34 1.13 -10.49
C ASN A 109 11.31 -0.06 -10.38
N PRO A 110 12.19 -0.09 -9.35
CA PRO A 110 13.11 -1.20 -9.17
C PRO A 110 12.37 -2.49 -8.75
N PRO A 111 12.81 -3.67 -9.22
CA PRO A 111 12.25 -4.94 -8.78
C PRO A 111 12.58 -5.19 -7.30
N PHE A 112 11.71 -5.92 -6.61
CA PHE A 112 11.97 -6.38 -5.25
C PHE A 112 12.99 -7.53 -5.29
N ALA A 113 14.13 -7.34 -4.64
CA ALA A 113 15.31 -8.21 -4.80
C ALA A 113 15.48 -9.28 -3.71
N VAL A 114 14.53 -9.41 -2.78
CA VAL A 114 14.60 -10.41 -1.70
C VAL A 114 13.87 -11.66 -2.13
N ASP A 115 14.56 -12.81 -2.04
CA ASP A 115 13.97 -14.13 -2.20
C ASP A 115 13.03 -14.39 -1.01
N THR A 116 11.76 -14.67 -1.31
CA THR A 116 10.71 -14.88 -0.30
C THR A 116 10.38 -16.36 -0.06
N GLU A 117 11.23 -17.26 -0.56
CA GLU A 117 11.13 -18.73 -0.44
C GLU A 117 12.06 -19.29 0.63
#